data_AF-A0A7X7J8U8-F1
#
_entry.id   AF-A0A7X7J8U8-F1
#
_cell.length_a   1.000
_cell.length_b   1.000
_cell.length_c   1.000
_cell.angle_alpha   90.00
_cell.angle_beta   90.00
_cell.angle_gamma   90.00
#
_symmetry.space_group_name_H-M   'P 1'
#
loop_
_entity.id
_entity.type
_entity.pdbx_description
1 polymer ?
#
loop_
_entity_poly.entity_id
_entity_poly.type
_entity_poly.pdbx_seq_one_letter_code
_entity_poly.pdbx_strand_id
1 'polypeptide(L)'
;MNKELCVTSDFVDDLLVANTRLSERHVDAIMQYTASLGASRFEWVLYANSNIYEPHNPLGYDLLKAACDAAHRHGMRFDAVYKPFESGSTSAVNSVPHSFPHADGD
;
A
#
# COMPACT_ATOMS: atom_id res chain seq x y z
N MET A 1 15.74 -25.50 0.73
CA MET A 1 14.81 -24.47 0.21
C MET A 1 15.13 -23.20 0.96
N ASN A 2 15.74 -22.19 0.32
CA ASN A 2 15.92 -20.89 0.97
C ASN A 2 14.53 -20.29 1.20
N LYS A 3 14.25 -19.83 2.41
CA LYS A 3 13.01 -19.12 2.72
C LYS A 3 13.11 -17.71 2.14
N GLU A 4 12.06 -17.29 1.46
CA GLU A 4 11.93 -15.91 0.98
C GLU A 4 11.74 -14.96 2.18
N LEU A 5 12.44 -13.83 2.21
CA LEU A 5 12.18 -12.77 3.16
C LEU A 5 11.20 -11.77 2.55
N CYS A 6 10.02 -11.66 3.17
CA CYS A 6 8.96 -10.73 2.80
C CYS A 6 8.82 -9.65 3.88
N VAL A 7 8.72 -8.39 3.46
CA VAL A 7 8.37 -7.27 4.34
C VAL A 7 6.94 -6.84 4.02
N THR A 8 6.14 -6.62 5.07
CA THR A 8 4.78 -6.09 4.93
C THR A 8 4.72 -4.71 5.60
N SER A 9 4.08 -3.74 4.94
CA SER A 9 3.85 -2.40 5.47
C SER A 9 2.40 -1.97 5.24
N ASP A 10 1.96 -1.04 6.09
CA ASP A 10 0.74 -0.28 5.95
C ASP A 10 1.12 1.21 5.95
N PHE A 11 1.31 1.78 4.75
CA PHE A 11 1.73 3.17 4.64
C PHE A 11 0.72 4.15 5.25
N VAL A 12 -0.56 3.81 5.38
CA VAL A 12 -1.56 4.71 5.98
C VAL A 12 -1.29 4.82 7.48
N ASP A 13 -1.12 3.69 8.15
CA ASP A 13 -0.80 3.66 9.58
C ASP A 13 0.57 4.28 9.86
N ASP A 14 1.57 4.03 9.00
CA ASP A 14 2.89 4.65 9.12
C ASP A 14 2.80 6.19 9.08
N LEU A 15 1.96 6.76 8.20
CA LEU A 15 1.71 8.20 8.12
C LEU A 15 1.01 8.74 9.37
N LEU A 16 -0.01 8.02 9.86
CA LEU A 16 -0.77 8.42 11.05
C LEU A 16 0.12 8.45 12.30
N VAL A 17 0.99 7.46 12.46
CA VAL A 17 1.91 7.37 13.60
C VAL A 17 3.05 8.37 13.48
N ALA A 18 3.65 8.50 12.30
CA ALA A 18 4.80 9.38 12.09
C ALA A 18 4.40 10.87 11.96
N ASN A 19 3.11 11.17 11.78
CA ASN A 19 2.57 12.52 11.53
C ASN A 19 3.37 13.28 10.45
N THR A 20 3.75 12.56 9.40
CA THR A 20 4.57 13.05 8.29
C THR A 20 4.00 12.57 6.97
N ARG A 21 4.35 13.22 5.86
CA ARG A 21 4.01 12.74 4.52
C ARG A 21 5.14 11.89 3.95
N LEU A 22 4.78 10.83 3.25
CA LEU A 22 5.72 10.04 2.45
C LEU A 22 5.98 10.78 1.13
N SER A 23 7.25 11.09 0.89
CA SER A 23 7.72 11.54 -0.41
C SER A 23 8.29 10.34 -1.18
N GLU A 24 8.52 10.49 -2.49
CA GLU A 24 9.25 9.48 -3.28
C GLU A 24 10.58 9.10 -2.64
N ARG A 25 11.31 10.08 -2.07
CA ARG A 25 12.57 9.84 -1.38
C ARG A 25 12.39 8.97 -0.13
N HIS A 26 11.31 9.17 0.63
CA HIS A 26 11.02 8.34 1.80
C HIS A 26 10.71 6.91 1.38
N VAL A 27 9.89 6.73 0.34
CA VAL A 27 9.52 5.42 -0.19
C VAL A 27 10.74 4.69 -0.75
N ASP A 28 11.58 5.36 -1.53
CA ASP A 28 12.82 4.78 -2.07
C ASP A 28 13.79 4.37 -0.96
N ALA A 29 13.95 5.19 0.09
CA ALA A 29 14.79 4.86 1.23
C ALA A 29 14.28 3.64 2.02
N ILE A 30 12.96 3.51 2.18
CA ILE A 30 12.35 2.33 2.80
C ILE A 30 12.66 1.08 1.97
N MET A 31 12.48 1.14 0.64
CA MET A 31 12.75 0.01 -0.25
C MET A 31 14.23 -0.36 -0.31
N GLN A 32 15.12 0.65 -0.34
CA GLN A 32 16.56 0.42 -0.29
C GLN A 32 16.96 -0.29 1.01
N TYR A 33 16.40 0.17 2.14
CA TYR A 33 16.68 -0.41 3.44
C TYR A 33 16.20 -1.86 3.51
N THR A 34 14.97 -2.16 3.11
CA THR A 34 14.44 -3.53 3.14
C THR A 34 15.19 -4.47 2.20
N ALA A 35 15.56 -4.02 1.00
CA ALA A 35 16.42 -4.78 0.11
C ALA A 35 17.81 -5.04 0.73
N SER A 36 18.38 -4.07 1.46
CA SER A 36 19.66 -4.26 2.16
C SER A 36 19.61 -5.31 3.27
N LEU A 37 18.42 -5.61 3.80
CA LEU A 37 18.19 -6.70 4.76
C LEU A 37 18.02 -8.07 4.08
N GLY A 38 18.06 -8.11 2.75
CA GLY A 38 17.88 -9.33 1.96
C GLY A 38 16.41 -9.66 1.63
N ALA A 39 15.49 -8.70 1.79
CA ALA A 39 14.12 -8.89 1.34
C ALA A 39 14.08 -8.99 -0.19
N SER A 40 13.31 -9.95 -0.70
CA SER A 40 13.06 -10.10 -2.15
C SER A 40 11.61 -9.74 -2.52
N ARG A 41 10.77 -9.50 -1.52
CA ARG A 41 9.35 -9.19 -1.68
C ARG A 41 8.93 -8.13 -0.67
N PHE A 42 8.20 -7.13 -1.18
CA PHE A 42 7.56 -6.11 -0.38
C PHE A 42 6.04 -6.17 -0.62
N GLU A 43 5.29 -6.23 0.46
CA GLU A 43 3.84 -6.29 0.46
C GLU A 43 3.27 -5.02 1.10
N TRP A 44 2.42 -4.31 0.36
CA TRP A 44 1.66 -3.20 0.92
C TRP A 44 0.21 -3.62 1.13
N VAL A 45 -0.26 -3.56 2.37
CA VAL A 45 -1.69 -3.67 2.69
C VAL A 45 -2.40 -2.41 2.19
N LEU A 46 -3.06 -2.53 1.04
CA LEU A 46 -3.71 -1.43 0.36
C LEU A 46 -5.20 -1.40 0.72
N TYR A 47 -5.64 -0.30 1.35
CA TYR A 47 -7.07 -0.06 1.53
C TYR A 47 -7.72 0.55 0.27
N ALA A 48 -9.00 0.23 0.07
CA ALA A 48 -9.79 0.63 -1.10
C ALA A 48 -9.92 2.16 -1.29
N ASN A 49 -9.91 2.89 -0.19
CA ASN A 49 -9.96 4.35 -0.14
C ASN A 49 -8.57 5.01 -0.11
N SER A 50 -7.50 4.21 -0.17
CA SER A 50 -6.15 4.64 0.21
C SER A 50 -5.14 4.69 -0.93
N ASN A 51 -5.59 4.95 -2.16
CA ASN A 51 -4.73 5.74 -3.04
C ASN A 51 -4.73 7.20 -2.55
N ILE A 52 -4.24 7.40 -1.32
CA ILE A 52 -4.26 8.64 -0.53
C ILE A 52 -3.63 9.84 -1.24
N TYR A 53 -2.97 9.60 -2.37
CA TYR A 53 -2.28 10.60 -3.17
C TYR A 53 -2.58 10.46 -4.67
N GLU A 54 -3.75 9.95 -5.06
CA GLU A 54 -4.19 9.87 -6.46
C GLU A 54 -3.87 11.16 -7.26
N PRO A 55 -3.45 11.12 -8.54
CA PRO A 55 -3.03 12.33 -9.26
C PRO A 55 -4.12 13.42 -9.38
N HIS A 56 -5.39 13.06 -9.18
CA HIS A 56 -6.53 13.99 -9.10
C HIS A 56 -6.83 14.49 -7.67
N ASN A 57 -6.18 13.92 -6.66
CA ASN A 57 -6.23 14.38 -5.29
C ASN A 57 -5.39 15.68 -5.17
N PRO A 58 -5.85 16.72 -4.45
CA PRO A 58 -5.10 17.95 -4.21
C PRO A 58 -3.72 17.76 -3.53
N LEU A 59 -3.39 16.54 -3.11
CA LEU A 59 -2.09 16.14 -2.56
C LEU A 59 -1.09 15.60 -3.62
N GLY A 60 -1.56 15.19 -4.81
CA GLY A 60 -0.80 15.15 -6.07
C GLY A 60 0.42 14.23 -6.18
N TYR A 61 0.35 12.95 -5.82
CA TYR A 61 1.50 12.05 -5.91
C TYR A 61 1.10 10.56 -6.01
N ASP A 62 1.26 9.88 -7.14
CA ASP A 62 0.91 8.45 -7.21
C ASP A 62 1.84 7.56 -6.35
N LEU A 63 1.46 7.37 -5.07
CA LEU A 63 2.23 6.62 -4.08
C LEU A 63 2.32 5.14 -4.44
N LEU A 64 1.25 4.57 -5.02
CA LEU A 64 1.27 3.19 -5.46
C LEU A 64 2.28 2.99 -6.58
N LYS A 65 2.27 3.87 -7.58
CA LYS A 65 3.28 3.84 -8.64
C LYS A 65 4.68 3.98 -8.07
N ALA A 66 4.91 4.94 -7.18
CA ALA A 66 6.23 5.18 -6.65
C ALA A 66 6.76 4.06 -5.76
N ALA A 67 5.90 3.43 -4.95
CA ALA A 67 6.25 2.25 -4.17
C ALA A 67 6.62 1.07 -5.07
N CYS A 68 5.82 0.82 -6.12
CA CYS A 68 6.09 -0.20 -7.12
C CYS A 68 7.42 0.05 -7.85
N ASP A 69 7.64 1.27 -8.36
CA ASP A 69 8.86 1.65 -9.06
C ASP A 69 10.09 1.55 -8.15
N ALA A 70 10.00 1.98 -6.90
CA ALA A 70 11.10 1.89 -5.94
C ALA A 70 11.44 0.44 -5.59
N ALA A 71 10.44 -0.41 -5.32
CA ALA A 71 10.67 -1.83 -5.04
C ALA A 71 11.40 -2.52 -6.21
N HIS A 72 10.95 -2.29 -7.45
CA HIS A 72 11.60 -2.83 -8.64
C HIS A 72 13.02 -2.29 -8.84
N ARG A 73 13.26 -1.01 -8.53
CA ARG A 73 14.60 -0.40 -8.59
C ARG A 73 15.61 -1.12 -7.70
N HIS A 74 15.16 -1.62 -6.54
CA HIS A 74 15.98 -2.35 -5.57
C HIS A 74 15.86 -3.89 -5.70
N GLY A 75 15.31 -4.37 -6.81
CA GLY A 75 15.28 -5.80 -7.16
C GLY A 75 14.25 -6.63 -6.38
N MET A 76 13.23 -6.00 -5.79
CA MET A 76 12.16 -6.68 -5.06
C MET A 76 10.90 -6.81 -5.91
N ARG A 77 10.16 -7.91 -5.71
CA ARG A 77 8.76 -8.02 -6.12
C ARG A 77 7.89 -7.10 -5.25
N PHE A 78 6.95 -6.39 -5.84
CA PHE A 78 5.96 -5.59 -5.12
C PHE A 78 4.56 -6.20 -5.25
N ASP A 79 3.91 -6.44 -4.11
CA ASP A 79 2.51 -6.88 -4.06
C ASP A 79 1.65 -5.85 -3.33
N ALA A 80 0.64 -5.31 -4.03
CA ALA A 80 -0.44 -4.59 -3.39
C ALA A 80 -1.50 -5.59 -2.93
N VAL A 81 -1.62 -5.79 -1.62
CA VAL A 81 -2.63 -6.67 -1.03
C VAL A 81 -3.87 -5.87 -0.72
N TYR A 82 -4.83 -6.01 -1.62
CA TYR A 82 -6.16 -5.45 -1.45
C TYR A 82 -6.96 -6.26 -0.41
N LYS A 83 -7.46 -5.59 0.63
CA LYS A 83 -8.30 -6.20 1.66
C LYS A 83 -9.75 -5.72 1.53
N PRO A 84 -10.59 -6.41 0.73
CA PRO A 84 -11.96 -5.97 0.44
C PRO A 84 -12.90 -5.95 1.67
N PHE A 85 -12.52 -6.57 2.78
CA PHE A 85 -13.39 -6.79 3.94
C PHE A 85 -12.88 -6.18 5.25
N GLU A 86 -11.73 -5.49 5.26
CA GLU A 86 -11.14 -4.94 6.50
C GLU A 86 -11.64 -3.54 6.85
N SER A 87 -12.28 -2.86 5.90
CA SER A 87 -12.73 -1.46 6.01
C SER A 87 -14.12 -1.25 6.63
N GLY A 88 -14.81 -2.34 7.00
CA GLY A 88 -16.21 -2.30 7.43
C GLY A 88 -17.15 -1.72 6.37
N SER A 89 -18.34 -1.27 6.79
CA SER A 89 -19.36 -0.67 5.92
C SER A 89 -18.88 0.60 5.19
N THR A 90 -17.85 1.27 5.72
CA THR A 90 -17.28 2.51 5.17
C THR A 90 -16.71 2.40 3.75
N SER A 91 -16.30 1.20 3.29
CA SER A 91 -15.81 1.01 1.91
C SER A 91 -16.63 0.03 1.06
N ALA A 92 -17.59 -0.68 1.67
CA ALA A 92 -18.48 -1.59 0.94
C ALA A 92 -19.39 -0.85 -0.05
N VAL A 93 -19.79 0.38 0.26
CA VAL A 93 -20.77 1.12 -0.56
C VAL A 93 -20.14 1.91 -1.71
N ASN A 94 -18.87 2.34 -1.56
CA ASN A 94 -18.24 3.29 -2.48
C ASN A 94 -17.05 2.74 -3.28
N SER A 95 -16.57 1.52 -2.98
CA SER A 95 -15.26 1.07 -3.46
C SER A 95 -15.23 -0.34 -4.04
N VAL A 96 -16.35 -1.08 -3.99
CA VAL A 96 -16.48 -2.42 -4.58
C VAL A 96 -17.66 -2.49 -5.54
N PRO A 97 -17.63 -3.38 -6.56
CA PRO A 97 -18.77 -3.59 -7.44
C PRO A 97 -20.05 -3.84 -6.63
N HIS A 98 -21.20 -3.36 -7.08
CA HIS A 98 -22.49 -3.64 -6.43
C HIS A 98 -22.82 -5.15 -6.30
N SER A 99 -22.08 -6.02 -6.99
CA SER A 99 -22.15 -7.46 -6.87
C SER A 99 -21.35 -8.04 -5.68
N PHE A 100 -20.64 -7.21 -4.91
CA PHE A 100 -19.92 -7.68 -3.73
C PHE A 100 -20.90 -7.94 -2.58
N PRO A 101 -20.72 -9.04 -1.81
CA PRO A 101 -21.55 -9.31 -0.64
C PRO A 101 -21.47 -8.15 0.35
N HIS A 102 -22.63 -7.65 0.77
CA HIS A 102 -22.81 -6.67 1.83
C HIS A 102 -23.81 -7.23 2.84
N ALA A 103 -23.75 -6.76 4.08
CA ALA A 103 -24.74 -7.14 5.09
C ALA A 103 -26.10 -6.50 4.72
N ASP A 104 -27.19 -7.23 4.95
CA ASP A 104 -28.53 -6.64 4.83
C ASP A 104 -28.69 -5.52 5.88
N GLY A 105 -28.85 -4.27 5.44
CA GLY A 105 -29.19 -3.13 6.30
C GLY A 105 -28.22 -1.96 6.35
N ASP A 106 -27.17 -1.92 5.52
CA ASP A 106 -26.37 -0.71 5.26
C ASP A 106 -27.08 0.30 4.34
#